data_AF-A0A2E9QNC5-F1
#
_entry.id   AF-A0A2E9QNC5-F1
#
_cell.length_a   1.000
_cell.length_b   1.000
_cell.length_c   1.000
_cell.angle_alpha   90.00
_cell.angle_beta   90.00
_cell.angle_gamma   90.00
#
_symmetry.space_group_name_H-M   'P 1'
#
loop_
_entity.id
_entity.type
_entity.pdbx_description
1 polymer ?
#
loop_
_entity_poly.entity_id
_entity_poly.type
_entity_poly.pdbx_seq_one_letter_code
_entity_poly.pdbx_strand_id
1 'polypeptide(L)'
;MIWSLMLSVIHLLCLATGFYAMGMRAYLLGLPMSKENMSRVFAADNLAGLIAIAWYGSGLLRAFGGFEKGASYYLSNELFLGKIALLVLILIIECVPMLTLIQWRRLRKKGEVPDTKKAPLLQLLTRIELGLIMVIVVLATLMARGIGVHSAPPNPRQDPHKAMLKQHKKRPKVRPAKKWPAFKIDGKPVALDKGKRVYTTNCMVCHQEDGRGMEGSIGADFVGDKSRLAKTDKQLLRSISDGVKGTSMVGWKHKLDAPQRRDVLGYIRYTFGKRK
;
A
#
# COMPACT_ATOMS: atom_id res chain seq x y z
N MET A 1 11.82 -1.31 3.24
CA MET A 1 11.35 -0.56 4.43
C MET A 1 12.23 0.65 4.74
N ILE A 2 13.56 0.50 4.85
CA ILE A 2 14.48 1.62 5.13
C ILE A 2 14.52 2.64 3.98
N TRP A 3 14.70 2.18 2.73
CA TRP A 3 14.76 3.06 1.55
C TRP A 3 13.50 3.90 1.33
N SER A 4 12.31 3.31 1.52
CA SER A 4 11.03 4.02 1.40
C SER A 4 10.85 5.09 2.48
N LEU A 5 11.33 4.83 3.70
CA LEU A 5 11.33 5.80 4.78
C LEU A 5 12.27 6.96 4.49
N MET A 6 13.52 6.66 4.08
CA MET A 6 14.52 7.70 3.75
C MET A 6 14.02 8.62 2.64
N LEU A 7 13.46 8.07 1.55
CA LEU A 7 12.89 8.87 0.47
C LEU A 7 11.73 9.76 0.95
N SER A 8 10.90 9.27 1.87
CA SER A 8 9.81 10.06 2.45
C SER A 8 10.33 11.22 3.30
N VAL A 9 11.33 10.97 4.14
CA VAL A 9 11.97 12.00 4.97
C VAL A 9 12.63 13.06 4.09
N ILE A 10 13.44 12.65 3.11
CA ILE A 10 14.09 13.57 2.17
C ILE A 10 13.05 14.44 1.46
N HIS A 11 11.98 13.84 0.96
CA HIS A 11 10.94 14.57 0.23
C HIS A 11 10.24 15.62 1.11
N LEU A 12 9.96 15.30 2.37
CA LEU A 12 9.33 16.22 3.32
C LEU A 12 10.29 17.34 3.76
N LEU A 13 11.57 17.01 3.96
CA LEU A 13 12.60 18.02 4.24
C LEU A 13 12.75 18.98 3.06
N CYS A 14 12.73 18.48 1.82
CA CYS A 14 12.77 19.32 0.62
C CYS A 14 11.55 20.24 0.51
N LEU A 15 10.34 19.75 0.84
CA LEU A 15 9.15 20.58 0.90
C LEU A 15 9.34 21.73 1.91
N ALA A 16 9.79 21.43 3.13
CA ALA A 16 9.96 22.45 4.17
C ALA A 16 11.02 23.50 3.81
N THR A 17 12.20 23.06 3.35
CA THR A 17 13.30 23.96 2.99
C THR A 17 13.03 24.72 1.70
N GLY A 18 12.40 24.08 0.72
CA GLY A 18 11.99 24.71 -0.54
C GLY A 18 10.94 25.79 -0.33
N PHE A 19 9.92 25.50 0.49
CA PHE A 19 8.90 26.48 0.87
C PHE A 19 9.51 27.69 1.58
N TYR A 20 10.45 27.45 2.52
CA TYR A 20 11.19 28.52 3.18
C TYR A 20 12.01 29.36 2.17
N ALA A 21 12.78 28.73 1.28
CA ALA A 21 13.61 29.43 0.31
C ALA A 21 12.78 30.29 -0.67
N MET A 22 11.67 29.75 -1.17
CA MET A 22 10.73 30.49 -2.03
C MET A 22 10.04 31.63 -1.26
N GLY A 23 9.67 31.40 0.01
CA GLY A 23 9.14 32.43 0.90
C GLY A 23 10.13 33.58 1.12
N MET A 24 11.41 33.25 1.35
CA MET A 24 12.48 34.24 1.46
C MET A 24 12.69 35.00 0.15
N ARG A 25 12.65 34.33 -1.00
CA ARG A 25 12.70 34.99 -2.32
C ARG A 25 11.56 35.99 -2.49
N ALA A 26 10.32 35.58 -2.20
CA ALA A 26 9.15 36.45 -2.29
C ALA A 26 9.21 37.63 -1.30
N TYR A 27 9.68 37.41 -0.08
CA TYR A 27 9.86 38.46 0.92
C TYR A 27 10.89 39.50 0.42
N LEU A 28 12.06 39.04 0.00
CA LEU A 28 13.16 39.91 -0.45
C LEU A 28 12.80 40.70 -1.71
N LEU A 29 12.07 40.10 -2.66
CA LEU A 29 11.56 40.80 -3.86
C LEU A 29 10.59 41.94 -3.54
N GLY A 30 10.00 41.96 -2.34
CA GLY A 30 9.16 43.06 -1.86
C GLY A 30 9.93 44.21 -1.22
N LEU A 31 11.22 44.03 -0.94
CA LEU A 31 12.06 45.07 -0.36
C LEU A 31 12.61 46.00 -1.47
N PRO A 32 13.09 47.20 -1.13
CA PRO A 32 13.83 48.04 -2.07
C PRO A 32 15.02 47.27 -2.66
N MET A 33 15.14 47.27 -4.00
CA MET A 33 16.14 46.49 -4.73
C MET A 33 17.54 47.12 -4.68
N SER A 34 18.10 47.17 -3.47
CA SER A 34 19.51 47.50 -3.22
C SER A 34 20.44 46.39 -3.71
N LYS A 35 21.73 46.69 -3.89
CA LYS A 35 22.76 45.70 -4.27
C LYS A 35 22.80 44.50 -3.31
N GLU A 36 22.60 44.77 -2.02
CA GLU A 36 22.58 43.75 -0.97
C GLU A 36 21.33 42.85 -1.08
N ASN A 37 20.13 43.45 -1.17
CA ASN A 37 18.89 42.69 -1.28
C ASN A 37 18.86 41.84 -2.56
N MET A 38 19.37 42.38 -3.68
CA MET A 38 19.53 41.64 -4.93
C MET A 38 20.41 40.38 -4.76
N SER A 39 21.53 40.51 -4.03
CA SER A 39 22.43 39.37 -3.75
C SER A 39 21.71 38.30 -2.91
N ARG A 40 20.94 38.72 -1.91
CA ARG A 40 20.14 37.83 -1.06
C ARG A 40 19.03 37.13 -1.86
N VAL A 41 18.38 37.82 -2.81
CA VAL A 41 17.41 37.20 -3.74
C VAL A 41 18.08 36.08 -4.54
N PHE A 42 19.28 36.31 -5.08
CA PHE A 42 19.99 35.28 -5.83
C PHE A 42 20.44 34.10 -4.96
N ALA A 43 20.80 34.33 -3.70
CA ALA A 43 21.13 33.27 -2.76
C ALA A 43 19.89 32.41 -2.43
N ALA A 44 18.75 33.05 -2.15
CA ALA A 44 17.48 32.36 -1.92
C ALA A 44 17.03 31.55 -3.15
N ASP A 45 17.18 32.12 -4.34
CA ASP A 45 16.85 31.47 -5.61
C ASP A 45 17.76 30.26 -5.91
N ASN A 46 19.07 30.36 -5.64
CA ASN A 46 19.99 29.23 -5.77
C ASN A 46 19.61 28.08 -4.82
N LEU A 47 19.27 28.40 -3.57
CA LEU A 47 18.82 27.40 -2.59
C LEU A 47 17.52 26.73 -3.06
N ALA A 48 16.54 27.53 -3.50
CA ALA A 48 15.29 27.02 -4.03
C ALA A 48 15.52 26.07 -5.22
N GLY A 49 16.35 26.46 -6.19
CA GLY A 49 16.68 25.64 -7.36
C GLY A 49 17.35 24.30 -7.00
N LEU A 50 18.33 24.31 -6.09
CA LEU A 50 19.00 23.09 -5.63
C LEU A 50 18.03 22.13 -4.93
N ILE A 51 17.21 22.67 -4.01
CA ILE A 51 16.21 21.89 -3.28
C ILE A 51 15.13 21.35 -4.21
N ALA A 52 14.71 22.12 -5.23
CA ALA A 52 13.73 21.68 -6.20
C ALA A 52 14.18 20.42 -6.96
N ILE A 53 15.46 20.33 -7.35
CA ILE A 53 16.01 19.13 -8.01
C ILE A 53 15.85 17.90 -7.11
N ALA A 54 16.25 18.00 -5.84
CA ALA A 54 16.11 16.91 -4.88
C ALA A 54 14.64 16.58 -4.59
N TRP A 55 13.78 17.60 -4.56
CA TRP A 55 12.36 17.44 -4.29
C TRP A 55 11.64 16.69 -5.42
N TYR A 56 11.83 17.12 -6.67
CA TYR A 56 11.24 16.48 -7.84
C TYR A 56 11.81 15.07 -8.05
N GLY A 57 13.13 14.90 -7.88
CA GLY A 57 13.78 13.60 -7.96
C GLY A 57 13.24 12.60 -6.93
N SER A 58 13.15 13.01 -5.66
CA SER A 58 12.58 12.16 -4.61
C SER A 58 11.09 11.86 -4.84
N GLY A 59 10.30 12.81 -5.36
CA GLY A 59 8.90 12.59 -5.72
C GLY A 59 8.73 11.55 -6.84
N LEU A 60 9.51 11.67 -7.92
CA LEU A 60 9.50 10.71 -9.03
C LEU A 60 9.93 9.30 -8.58
N LEU A 61 11.00 9.20 -7.78
CA LEU A 61 11.46 7.93 -7.24
C LEU A 61 10.41 7.26 -6.33
N ARG A 62 9.64 8.05 -5.58
CA ARG A 62 8.53 7.51 -4.76
C ARG A 62 7.37 7.01 -5.62
N ALA A 63 6.99 7.76 -6.65
CA ALA A 63 5.88 7.39 -7.53
C ALA A 63 6.21 6.18 -8.45
N PHE A 64 7.44 6.14 -8.98
CA PHE A 64 7.82 5.22 -10.06
C PHE A 64 8.97 4.26 -9.73
N GLY A 65 9.72 4.49 -8.66
CA GLY A 65 10.89 3.68 -8.29
C GLY A 65 10.57 2.30 -7.68
N GLY A 66 9.31 1.89 -7.62
CA GLY A 66 8.91 0.58 -7.10
C GLY A 66 9.02 0.42 -5.58
N PHE A 67 9.31 1.50 -4.85
CA PHE A 67 9.47 1.49 -3.39
C PHE A 67 8.15 1.64 -2.61
N GLU A 68 7.04 1.97 -3.28
CA GLU A 68 5.73 2.25 -2.66
C GLU A 68 4.56 1.47 -3.32
N LYS A 69 3.35 2.06 -3.37
CA LYS A 69 2.10 1.43 -3.83
C LYS A 69 2.08 1.04 -5.32
N GLY A 70 3.14 1.33 -6.07
CA GLY A 70 3.29 1.06 -7.50
C GLY A 70 2.67 2.14 -8.39
N ALA A 71 3.22 2.32 -9.60
CA ALA A 71 2.82 3.39 -10.53
C ALA A 71 1.33 3.35 -10.89
N SER A 72 0.72 2.16 -10.96
CA SER A 72 -0.70 2.01 -11.29
C SER A 72 -1.65 2.62 -10.25
N TYR A 73 -1.27 2.62 -8.97
CA TYR A 73 -2.03 3.29 -7.91
C TYR A 73 -2.04 4.81 -8.13
N TYR A 74 -0.90 5.37 -8.50
CA TYR A 74 -0.74 6.80 -8.71
C TYR A 74 -1.50 7.29 -9.95
N LEU A 75 -1.35 6.59 -11.08
CA LEU A 75 -1.98 6.97 -12.35
C LEU A 75 -3.51 6.83 -12.34
N SER A 76 -4.07 6.04 -11.42
CA SER A 76 -5.52 5.85 -11.27
C SER A 76 -6.16 6.73 -10.17
N ASN A 77 -5.36 7.52 -9.45
CA ASN A 77 -5.85 8.41 -8.42
C ASN A 77 -6.00 9.84 -8.97
N GLU A 78 -7.22 10.36 -8.98
CA GLU A 78 -7.53 11.68 -9.51
C GLU A 78 -6.86 12.81 -8.71
N LEU A 79 -6.70 12.62 -7.39
CA LEU A 79 -5.98 13.60 -6.57
C LEU A 79 -4.47 13.54 -6.81
N PHE A 80 -3.92 12.41 -7.23
CA PHE A 80 -2.53 12.35 -7.72
C PHE A 80 -2.40 13.13 -9.03
N LEU A 81 -3.27 12.86 -10.01
CA LEU A 81 -3.29 13.59 -11.28
C LEU A 81 -3.47 15.09 -11.07
N GLY A 82 -4.36 15.49 -10.14
CA GLY A 82 -4.55 16.88 -9.75
C GLY A 82 -3.28 17.54 -9.20
N LYS A 83 -2.48 16.82 -8.40
CA LYS A 83 -1.17 17.34 -7.96
C LYS A 83 -0.19 17.48 -9.10
N ILE A 84 -0.14 16.51 -10.01
CA ILE A 84 0.75 16.58 -11.17
C ILE A 84 0.35 17.79 -12.04
N ALA A 85 -0.93 18.03 -12.25
CA ALA A 85 -1.42 19.21 -12.94
C ALA A 85 -1.02 20.52 -12.23
N LEU A 86 -1.18 20.59 -10.90
CA LEU A 86 -0.74 21.74 -10.11
C LEU A 86 0.78 21.93 -10.13
N LEU A 87 1.55 20.85 -10.09
CA LEU A 87 3.01 20.88 -10.18
C LEU A 87 3.45 21.41 -11.54
N VAL A 88 2.83 20.94 -12.64
CA VAL A 88 3.09 21.44 -14.00
C VAL A 88 2.73 22.92 -14.10
N LEU A 89 1.59 23.34 -13.53
CA LEU A 89 1.20 24.74 -13.47
C LEU A 89 2.24 25.59 -12.72
N ILE A 90 2.72 25.13 -11.55
CA ILE A 90 3.79 25.81 -10.80
C ILE A 90 5.05 25.94 -11.67
N LEU A 91 5.47 24.88 -12.36
CA LEU A 91 6.65 24.92 -13.22
C LEU A 91 6.50 25.89 -14.40
N ILE A 92 5.30 26.03 -14.96
CA ILE A 92 4.99 27.01 -16.00
C ILE A 92 5.09 28.43 -15.43
N ILE A 93 4.51 28.67 -14.26
CA ILE A 93 4.60 29.99 -13.59
C ILE A 93 6.06 30.33 -13.26
N GLU A 94 6.82 29.35 -12.75
CA GLU A 94 8.22 29.50 -12.30
C GLU A 94 9.18 29.87 -13.43
N CYS A 95 8.82 29.58 -14.69
CA CYS A 95 9.61 30.01 -15.85
C CYS A 95 9.79 31.54 -15.89
N VAL A 96 8.78 32.33 -15.47
CA VAL A 96 8.87 33.80 -15.47
C VAL A 96 9.91 34.34 -14.48
N PRO A 97 9.85 34.04 -13.16
CA PRO A 97 10.87 34.47 -12.22
C PRO A 97 12.24 33.88 -12.54
N MET A 98 12.33 32.60 -12.92
CA MET A 98 13.59 31.96 -13.23
C MET A 98 14.32 32.64 -14.40
N LEU A 99 13.64 32.85 -15.53
CA LEU A 99 14.24 33.50 -16.70
C LEU A 99 14.62 34.95 -16.42
N THR A 100 13.78 35.68 -15.66
CA THR A 100 14.04 37.08 -15.30
C THR A 100 15.26 37.20 -14.39
N LEU A 101 15.37 36.36 -13.36
CA LEU A 101 16.52 36.37 -12.44
C LEU A 101 17.81 35.91 -13.12
N ILE A 102 17.74 34.95 -14.05
CA ILE A 102 18.88 34.57 -14.91
C ILE A 102 19.33 35.76 -15.75
N GLN A 103 18.40 36.50 -16.38
CA GLN A 103 18.71 37.70 -17.13
C GLN A 103 19.39 38.75 -16.23
N TRP A 104 18.85 39.00 -15.03
CA TRP A 104 19.43 39.95 -14.08
C TRP A 104 20.85 39.55 -13.66
N ARG A 105 21.10 38.26 -13.39
CA ARG A 105 22.46 37.74 -13.12
C ARG A 105 23.41 38.01 -14.28
N ARG A 106 22.97 37.80 -15.53
CA ARG A 106 23.78 38.06 -16.73
C ARG A 106 24.11 39.54 -16.90
N LEU A 107 23.14 40.43 -16.74
CA LEU A 107 23.34 41.89 -16.82
C LEU A 107 24.33 42.35 -15.74
N ARG A 108 24.17 41.86 -14.51
CA ARG A 108 25.10 42.19 -13.42
C ARG A 108 26.53 41.69 -13.66
N LYS A 109 26.68 40.54 -14.33
CA LYS A 109 28.00 40.02 -14.72
C LYS A 109 28.68 40.90 -15.77
N LYS A 110 27.90 41.63 -16.58
CA LYS A 110 28.39 42.64 -17.53
C LYS A 110 28.65 44.02 -16.90
N GLY A 111 28.38 44.19 -15.61
CA GLY A 111 28.50 45.48 -14.93
C GLY A 111 27.28 46.40 -15.10
N GLU A 112 26.22 45.94 -15.76
CA GLU A 112 24.98 46.68 -15.96
C GLU A 112 24.04 46.53 -14.75
N VAL A 113 23.19 47.55 -14.52
CA VAL A 113 22.17 47.52 -13.47
C VAL A 113 20.85 47.00 -14.07
N PRO A 114 20.31 45.87 -13.60
CA PRO A 114 19.05 45.34 -14.10
C PRO A 114 17.86 46.27 -13.81
N ASP A 115 16.90 46.35 -14.74
CA ASP A 115 15.61 47.00 -14.48
C ASP A 115 14.76 46.12 -13.54
N THR A 116 14.49 46.64 -12.35
CA THR A 116 13.79 45.96 -11.26
C THR A 116 12.31 46.25 -11.19
N LYS A 117 11.72 46.97 -12.16
CA LYS A 117 10.27 47.25 -12.21
C LYS A 117 9.40 45.99 -12.18
N LYS A 118 9.93 44.84 -12.63
CA LYS A 118 9.23 43.55 -12.57
C LYS A 118 9.24 42.88 -11.20
N ALA A 119 9.98 43.40 -10.21
CA ALA A 119 10.10 42.77 -8.89
C ALA A 119 8.75 42.50 -8.18
N PRO A 120 7.75 43.41 -8.20
CA PRO A 120 6.45 43.15 -7.59
C PRO A 120 5.67 42.03 -8.29
N LEU A 121 5.80 41.92 -9.62
CA LEU A 121 5.21 40.82 -10.39
C LEU A 121 5.86 39.49 -9.99
N LEU A 122 7.20 39.44 -9.92
CA LEU A 122 7.91 38.23 -9.50
C LEU A 122 7.51 37.82 -8.07
N GLN A 123 7.37 38.78 -7.16
CA GLN A 123 6.87 38.53 -5.81
C GLN A 123 5.46 37.92 -5.82
N LEU A 124 4.53 38.49 -6.59
CA LEU A 124 3.16 37.99 -6.68
C LEU A 124 3.12 36.55 -7.23
N LEU A 125 3.85 36.29 -8.32
CA LEU A 125 3.93 34.95 -8.90
C LEU A 125 4.49 33.94 -7.89
N THR A 126 5.56 34.28 -7.17
CA THR A 126 6.10 33.39 -6.12
C THR A 126 5.16 33.18 -4.94
N ARG A 127 4.35 34.19 -4.56
CA ARG A 127 3.31 34.00 -3.54
C ARG A 127 2.19 33.08 -4.02
N ILE A 128 1.80 33.17 -5.29
CA ILE A 128 0.83 32.26 -5.91
C ILE A 128 1.38 30.83 -5.91
N GLU A 129 2.64 30.63 -6.32
CA GLU A 129 3.31 29.32 -6.29
C GLU A 129 3.29 28.70 -4.89
N LEU A 130 3.63 29.48 -3.85
CA LEU A 130 3.56 29.03 -2.45
C LEU A 130 2.14 28.59 -2.07
N GLY A 131 1.12 29.33 -2.49
CA GLY A 131 -0.28 28.95 -2.29
C GLY A 131 -0.64 27.64 -2.99
N LEU A 132 -0.22 27.45 -4.24
CA LEU A 132 -0.44 26.22 -4.99
C LEU A 132 0.28 25.02 -4.36
N ILE A 133 1.48 25.21 -3.82
CA ILE A 133 2.19 24.17 -3.05
C ILE A 133 1.37 23.72 -1.83
N MET A 134 0.75 24.65 -1.11
CA MET A 134 -0.13 24.30 0.03
C MET A 134 -1.33 23.47 -0.42
N VAL A 135 -1.93 23.78 -1.58
CA VAL A 135 -3.00 22.96 -2.17
C VAL A 135 -2.48 21.56 -2.50
N ILE A 136 -1.29 21.42 -3.09
CA ILE A 136 -0.66 20.10 -3.34
C ILE A 136 -0.51 19.32 -2.03
N VAL A 137 -0.10 19.95 -0.94
CA VAL A 137 0.02 19.30 0.38
C VAL A 137 -1.33 18.79 0.86
N VAL A 138 -2.41 19.58 0.74
CA VAL A 138 -3.77 19.13 1.09
C VAL A 138 -4.17 17.91 0.27
N LEU A 139 -3.99 17.96 -1.06
CA LEU A 139 -4.25 16.80 -1.93
C LEU A 139 -3.38 15.59 -1.53
N ALA A 140 -2.15 15.82 -1.06
CA ALA A 140 -1.22 14.77 -0.62
C ALA A 140 -1.74 14.07 0.62
N THR A 141 -2.19 14.85 1.59
CA THR A 141 -2.79 14.40 2.84
C THR A 141 -4.10 13.62 2.63
N LEU A 142 -4.94 14.05 1.67
CA LEU A 142 -6.17 13.35 1.31
C LEU A 142 -5.89 12.02 0.59
N MET A 143 -4.99 12.03 -0.40
CA MET A 143 -4.58 10.82 -1.13
C MET A 143 -3.92 9.78 -0.23
N ALA A 144 -3.14 10.22 0.77
CA ALA A 144 -2.51 9.33 1.75
C ALA A 144 -3.54 8.56 2.58
N ARG A 145 -4.74 9.14 2.78
CA ARG A 145 -5.89 8.50 3.43
C ARG A 145 -6.75 7.64 2.49
N GLY A 146 -6.35 7.50 1.22
CA GLY A 146 -7.05 6.67 0.23
C GLY A 146 -8.17 7.38 -0.52
N ILE A 147 -8.33 8.70 -0.36
CA ILE A 147 -9.31 9.49 -1.11
C ILE A 147 -8.82 9.67 -2.57
N GLY A 148 -9.75 9.71 -3.53
CA GLY A 148 -9.44 10.01 -4.94
C GLY A 148 -9.16 8.81 -5.84
N VAL A 149 -9.25 7.58 -5.33
CA VAL A 149 -9.10 6.36 -6.14
C VAL A 149 -10.41 6.07 -6.86
N HIS A 150 -10.50 6.43 -8.14
CA HIS A 150 -11.62 6.01 -8.98
C HIS A 150 -11.35 4.60 -9.49
N SER A 151 -11.96 3.60 -8.84
CA SER A 151 -12.05 2.21 -9.29
C SER A 151 -10.87 1.70 -10.14
N ALA A 152 -9.65 1.84 -9.64
CA ALA A 152 -8.50 1.18 -10.25
C ALA A 152 -8.78 -0.34 -10.26
N PRO A 153 -8.49 -1.09 -11.35
CA PRO A 153 -8.52 -2.54 -11.28
C PRO A 153 -7.61 -2.94 -10.11
N PRO A 154 -8.09 -3.78 -9.17
CA PRO A 154 -7.37 -4.00 -7.93
C PRO A 154 -6.02 -4.58 -8.28
N ASN A 155 -4.95 -3.93 -7.79
CA ASN A 155 -3.64 -4.54 -7.77
C ASN A 155 -3.79 -5.88 -7.01
N PRO A 156 -3.50 -7.04 -7.62
CA PRO A 156 -3.63 -8.34 -6.97
C PRO A 156 -2.81 -8.45 -5.67
N ARG A 157 -1.82 -7.57 -5.47
CA ARG A 157 -1.01 -7.48 -4.24
C ARG A 157 -1.61 -6.60 -3.13
N GLN A 158 -2.57 -5.71 -3.42
CA GLN A 158 -3.07 -4.71 -2.45
C GLN A 158 -4.53 -4.89 -2.04
N ASP A 159 -5.32 -5.64 -2.80
CA ASP A 159 -6.68 -6.00 -2.41
C ASP A 159 -6.81 -7.52 -2.25
N PRO A 160 -6.27 -8.09 -1.15
CA PRO A 160 -6.41 -9.50 -0.85
C PRO A 160 -7.90 -9.86 -0.76
N HIS A 161 -8.80 -8.96 -0.38
CA HIS A 161 -10.22 -9.25 -0.28
C HIS A 161 -10.87 -9.49 -1.65
N LYS A 162 -10.60 -8.68 -2.68
CA LYS A 162 -11.19 -8.91 -4.02
C LYS A 162 -10.50 -10.05 -4.77
N ALA A 163 -9.21 -10.30 -4.52
CA ALA A 163 -8.52 -11.51 -4.96
C ALA A 163 -9.11 -12.76 -4.30
N MET A 164 -9.31 -12.74 -2.98
CA MET A 164 -9.99 -13.77 -2.20
C MET A 164 -11.44 -13.95 -2.64
N LEU A 165 -12.19 -12.88 -2.94
CA LEU A 165 -13.57 -12.97 -3.46
C LEU A 165 -13.60 -13.60 -4.85
N LYS A 166 -12.65 -13.28 -5.74
CA LYS A 166 -12.52 -13.96 -7.04
C LYS A 166 -12.14 -15.43 -6.87
N GLN A 167 -11.25 -15.77 -5.93
CA GLN A 167 -10.93 -17.15 -5.57
C GLN A 167 -12.16 -17.86 -4.97
N HIS A 168 -12.88 -17.22 -4.04
CA HIS A 168 -14.10 -17.71 -3.38
C HIS A 168 -15.22 -17.99 -4.38
N LYS A 169 -15.42 -17.11 -5.36
CA LYS A 169 -16.36 -17.35 -6.46
C LYS A 169 -15.97 -18.52 -7.37
N LYS A 170 -14.67 -18.85 -7.47
CA LYS A 170 -14.15 -19.99 -8.23
C LYS A 170 -14.04 -21.28 -7.42
N ARG A 171 -14.13 -21.22 -6.08
CA ARG A 171 -14.03 -22.40 -5.22
C ARG A 171 -15.32 -23.24 -5.34
N PRO A 172 -15.21 -24.55 -5.58
CA PRO A 172 -16.38 -25.41 -5.69
C PRO A 172 -17.14 -25.41 -4.36
N LYS A 173 -18.41 -25.00 -4.37
CA LYS A 173 -19.28 -25.03 -3.19
C LYS A 173 -19.42 -26.47 -2.70
N VAL A 174 -19.08 -26.74 -1.44
CA VAL A 174 -19.34 -28.03 -0.79
C VAL A 174 -20.85 -28.19 -0.67
N ARG A 175 -21.46 -29.02 -1.53
CA ARG A 175 -22.90 -29.27 -1.47
C ARG A 175 -23.24 -29.98 -0.14
N PRO A 176 -24.19 -29.47 0.67
CA PRO A 176 -24.61 -30.18 1.87
C PRO A 176 -25.24 -31.51 1.46
N ALA A 177 -24.72 -32.63 1.98
CA ALA A 177 -25.29 -33.94 1.73
C ALA A 177 -26.68 -34.03 2.37
N LYS A 178 -27.70 -34.38 1.59
CA LYS A 178 -29.09 -34.56 2.06
C LYS A 178 -29.22 -35.75 3.03
N LYS A 179 -28.30 -36.73 2.92
CA LYS A 179 -28.12 -37.87 3.84
C LYS A 179 -26.65 -38.30 3.84
N TRP A 180 -26.08 -38.52 5.02
CA TRP A 180 -24.68 -38.96 5.17
C TRP A 180 -24.58 -40.50 5.08
N PRO A 181 -23.58 -41.06 4.37
CA PRO A 181 -23.37 -42.51 4.35
C PRO A 181 -22.71 -43.00 5.65
N ALA A 182 -22.77 -44.31 5.86
CA ALA A 182 -21.97 -44.96 6.89
C ALA A 182 -20.48 -44.78 6.58
N PHE A 183 -19.72 -44.29 7.55
CA PHE A 183 -18.29 -44.06 7.41
C PHE A 183 -17.57 -44.56 8.65
N LYS A 184 -16.32 -44.97 8.49
CA LYS A 184 -15.48 -45.49 9.58
C LYS A 184 -14.13 -44.81 9.59
N ILE A 185 -13.65 -44.53 10.79
CA ILE A 185 -12.28 -44.09 11.06
C ILE A 185 -11.68 -45.11 12.02
N ASP A 186 -10.55 -45.71 11.65
CA ASP A 186 -9.87 -46.73 12.45
C ASP A 186 -10.81 -47.88 12.86
N GLY A 187 -11.61 -48.37 11.90
CA GLY A 187 -12.59 -49.44 12.11
C GLY A 187 -13.85 -49.05 12.90
N LYS A 188 -13.90 -47.86 13.51
CA LYS A 188 -15.02 -47.40 14.33
C LYS A 188 -16.01 -46.56 13.52
N PRO A 189 -17.33 -46.73 13.71
CA PRO A 189 -18.32 -45.90 13.05
C PRO A 189 -18.20 -44.45 13.53
N VAL A 190 -18.45 -43.50 12.62
CA VAL A 190 -18.44 -42.07 12.90
C VAL A 190 -19.73 -41.39 12.44
N ALA A 191 -20.13 -40.35 13.16
CA ALA A 191 -21.29 -39.53 12.83
C ALA A 191 -20.85 -38.29 12.03
N LEU A 192 -20.99 -38.33 10.71
CA LEU A 192 -20.51 -37.27 9.82
C LEU A 192 -21.23 -35.92 10.03
N ASP A 193 -22.48 -35.94 10.49
CA ASP A 193 -23.22 -34.73 10.83
C ASP A 193 -22.66 -34.04 12.09
N LYS A 194 -22.31 -34.83 13.14
CA LYS A 194 -21.61 -34.35 14.33
C LYS A 194 -20.23 -33.84 13.96
N GLY A 195 -19.51 -34.58 13.12
CA GLY A 195 -18.21 -34.20 12.61
C GLY A 195 -18.23 -32.88 11.85
N LYS A 196 -19.25 -32.66 11.00
CA LYS A 196 -19.45 -31.37 10.32
C LYS A 196 -19.63 -30.24 11.33
N ARG A 197 -20.47 -30.40 12.36
CA ARG A 197 -20.67 -29.39 13.40
C ARG A 197 -19.37 -29.04 14.12
N VAL A 198 -18.60 -30.05 14.52
CA VAL A 198 -17.28 -29.83 15.14
C VAL A 198 -16.35 -29.08 14.19
N TYR A 199 -16.31 -29.45 12.91
CA TYR A 199 -15.49 -28.80 11.90
C TYR A 199 -15.86 -27.32 11.72
N THR A 200 -17.15 -27.02 11.53
CA THR A 200 -17.64 -25.66 11.30
C THR A 200 -17.39 -24.76 12.50
N THR A 201 -17.51 -25.29 13.71
CA THR A 201 -17.33 -24.50 14.94
C THR A 201 -15.85 -24.26 15.27
N ASN A 202 -14.97 -25.25 15.03
CA ASN A 202 -13.63 -25.24 15.61
C ASN A 202 -12.50 -25.19 14.57
N CYS A 203 -12.70 -25.76 13.39
CA CYS A 203 -11.63 -26.02 12.43
C CYS A 203 -11.69 -25.08 11.21
N MET A 204 -12.89 -24.65 10.84
CA MET A 204 -13.17 -23.87 9.63
C MET A 204 -12.45 -22.52 9.61
N VAL A 205 -12.18 -21.91 10.77
CA VAL A 205 -11.47 -20.63 10.85
C VAL A 205 -10.07 -20.68 10.18
N CYS A 206 -9.37 -21.81 10.30
CA CYS A 206 -8.05 -21.99 9.67
C CYS A 206 -8.13 -22.81 8.39
N HIS A 207 -8.94 -23.87 8.38
CA HIS A 207 -9.00 -24.83 7.27
C HIS A 207 -10.01 -24.47 6.18
N GLN A 208 -10.82 -23.42 6.40
CA GLN A 208 -11.83 -22.88 5.49
C GLN A 208 -12.97 -23.86 5.17
N GLU A 209 -14.12 -23.36 4.70
CA GLU A 209 -15.29 -24.22 4.42
C GLU A 209 -15.03 -25.24 3.30
N ASP A 210 -14.18 -24.87 2.34
CA ASP A 210 -13.80 -25.70 1.20
C ASP A 210 -12.60 -26.63 1.48
N GLY A 211 -12.07 -26.60 2.70
CA GLY A 211 -10.95 -27.44 3.12
C GLY A 211 -9.60 -27.06 2.51
N ARG A 212 -9.48 -25.95 1.78
CA ARG A 212 -8.22 -25.53 1.13
C ARG A 212 -7.29 -24.74 2.04
N GLY A 213 -7.75 -24.37 3.24
CA GLY A 213 -7.01 -23.52 4.15
C GLY A 213 -6.73 -22.12 3.60
N MET A 214 -5.82 -21.41 4.28
CA MET A 214 -5.30 -20.10 3.82
C MET A 214 -3.89 -20.29 3.25
N GLU A 215 -3.73 -19.90 1.99
CA GLU A 215 -2.47 -19.96 1.25
C GLU A 215 -1.38 -19.17 2.01
N GLY A 216 -0.33 -19.86 2.45
CA GLY A 216 0.88 -19.23 2.96
C GLY A 216 1.14 -19.21 4.47
N SER A 217 0.30 -19.74 5.39
CA SER A 217 0.80 -20.03 6.77
C SER A 217 -0.13 -20.69 7.81
N ILE A 218 -1.47 -20.59 7.75
CA ILE A 218 -2.28 -20.83 8.98
C ILE A 218 -3.04 -22.17 9.02
N GLY A 219 -3.49 -22.71 7.88
CA GLY A 219 -4.27 -23.96 7.85
C GLY A 219 -3.84 -24.88 6.71
N ALA A 220 -3.80 -26.19 6.97
CA ALA A 220 -3.46 -27.18 5.95
C ALA A 220 -4.53 -27.26 4.85
N ASP A 221 -4.08 -27.36 3.59
CA ASP A 221 -4.93 -27.64 2.43
C ASP A 221 -5.21 -29.14 2.31
N PHE A 222 -6.46 -29.54 2.50
CA PHE A 222 -6.90 -30.93 2.41
C PHE A 222 -7.25 -31.37 0.99
N VAL A 223 -7.38 -30.43 0.05
CA VAL A 223 -7.87 -30.67 -1.32
C VAL A 223 -6.74 -30.59 -2.34
N GLY A 224 -5.94 -29.52 -2.31
CA GLY A 224 -4.80 -29.30 -3.21
C GLY A 224 -3.55 -30.07 -2.80
N ASP A 225 -3.25 -30.15 -1.51
CA ASP A 225 -2.11 -30.91 -0.98
C ASP A 225 -2.53 -32.34 -0.57
N LYS A 226 -2.42 -33.26 -1.53
CA LYS A 226 -2.78 -34.68 -1.36
C LYS A 226 -1.98 -35.37 -0.24
N SER A 227 -0.81 -34.85 0.15
CA SER A 227 0.01 -35.43 1.21
C SER A 227 -0.64 -35.32 2.59
N ARG A 228 -1.53 -34.33 2.79
CA ARG A 228 -2.14 -34.06 4.10
C ARG A 228 -3.05 -35.19 4.54
N LEU A 229 -3.95 -35.62 3.66
CA LEU A 229 -4.92 -36.70 3.96
C LEU A 229 -4.41 -38.11 3.62
N ALA A 230 -3.23 -38.24 3.01
CA ALA A 230 -2.59 -39.54 2.75
C ALA A 230 -2.12 -40.27 4.03
N LYS A 231 -1.97 -39.56 5.14
CA LYS A 231 -1.57 -40.10 6.45
C LYS A 231 -2.62 -41.08 7.00
N THR A 232 -2.21 -41.94 7.92
CA THR A 232 -3.11 -42.91 8.57
C THR A 232 -4.09 -42.21 9.53
N ASP A 233 -5.21 -42.87 9.84
CA ASP A 233 -6.19 -42.37 10.80
C ASP A 233 -5.57 -42.09 12.16
N LYS A 234 -4.71 -43.00 12.63
CA LYS A 234 -3.98 -42.84 13.90
C LYS A 234 -3.08 -41.60 13.90
N GLN A 235 -2.38 -41.33 12.80
CA GLN A 235 -1.54 -40.14 12.66
C GLN A 235 -2.38 -38.86 12.66
N LEU A 236 -3.48 -38.83 11.91
CA LEU A 236 -4.35 -37.65 11.86
C LEU A 236 -5.08 -37.41 13.18
N LEU A 237 -5.54 -38.46 13.86
CA LEU A 237 -6.12 -38.36 15.20
C LEU A 237 -5.11 -37.83 16.22
N ARG A 238 -3.83 -38.22 16.11
CA ARG A 238 -2.76 -37.67 16.94
C ARG A 238 -2.56 -36.18 16.66
N SER A 239 -2.51 -35.78 15.38
CA SER A 239 -2.44 -34.36 15.02
C SER A 239 -3.62 -33.53 15.53
N ILE A 240 -4.84 -34.07 15.50
CA ILE A 240 -6.03 -33.39 16.06
C ILE A 240 -5.95 -33.34 17.60
N SER A 241 -5.48 -34.39 18.24
CA SER A 241 -5.45 -34.49 19.71
C SER A 241 -4.36 -33.62 20.33
N ASP A 242 -3.14 -33.68 19.78
CA ASP A 242 -1.95 -33.06 20.36
C ASP A 242 -1.53 -31.77 19.64
N GLY A 243 -2.11 -31.48 18.47
CA GLY A 243 -1.66 -30.41 17.60
C GLY A 243 -0.47 -30.83 16.74
N VAL A 244 0.11 -29.88 16.01
CA VAL A 244 1.28 -30.12 15.14
C VAL A 244 2.40 -29.15 15.53
N LYS A 245 3.49 -29.70 16.08
CA LYS A 245 4.66 -28.94 16.52
C LYS A 245 5.24 -28.10 15.38
N GLY A 246 5.57 -26.84 15.67
CA GLY A 246 6.10 -25.89 14.68
C GLY A 246 5.02 -25.27 13.77
N THR A 247 3.73 -25.42 14.10
CA THR A 247 2.61 -24.81 13.37
C THR A 247 1.59 -24.20 14.33
N SER A 248 0.64 -23.43 13.81
CA SER A 248 -0.48 -22.87 14.57
C SER A 248 -1.59 -23.89 14.92
N MET A 249 -1.44 -25.17 14.53
CA MET A 249 -2.45 -26.19 14.82
C MET A 249 -2.38 -26.64 16.28
N VAL A 250 -3.30 -26.15 17.09
CA VAL A 250 -3.44 -26.50 18.51
C VAL A 250 -3.95 -27.92 18.73
N GLY A 251 -3.68 -28.49 19.89
CA GLY A 251 -4.24 -29.76 20.34
C GLY A 251 -5.65 -29.62 20.89
N TRP A 252 -6.56 -30.49 20.45
CA TRP A 252 -7.98 -30.44 20.80
C TRP A 252 -8.39 -31.43 21.88
N LYS A 253 -7.48 -32.27 22.39
CA LYS A 253 -7.83 -33.35 23.35
C LYS A 253 -8.46 -32.86 24.67
N HIS A 254 -8.23 -31.60 25.04
CA HIS A 254 -8.79 -30.98 26.25
C HIS A 254 -10.12 -30.23 26.01
N LYS A 255 -10.52 -30.06 24.74
CA LYS A 255 -11.76 -29.36 24.36
C LYS A 255 -12.78 -30.27 23.68
N LEU A 256 -12.30 -31.33 23.02
CA LEU A 256 -13.11 -32.32 22.31
C LEU A 256 -12.84 -33.70 22.89
N ASP A 257 -13.88 -34.50 23.09
CA ASP A 257 -13.75 -35.89 23.50
C ASP A 257 -13.26 -36.79 22.35
N ALA A 258 -12.94 -38.06 22.67
CA ALA A 258 -12.41 -38.98 21.66
C ALA A 258 -13.40 -39.29 20.52
N PRO A 259 -14.71 -39.49 20.77
CA PRO A 259 -15.73 -39.56 19.71
C PRO A 259 -15.77 -38.34 18.79
N GLN A 260 -15.81 -37.12 19.34
CA GLN A 260 -15.86 -35.87 18.58
C GLN A 260 -14.64 -35.71 17.67
N ARG A 261 -13.45 -36.07 18.16
CA ARG A 261 -12.22 -36.05 17.35
C ARG A 261 -12.23 -37.08 16.21
N ARG A 262 -12.89 -38.23 16.40
CA ARG A 262 -13.10 -39.21 15.32
C ARG A 262 -14.15 -38.74 14.31
N ASP A 263 -15.25 -38.20 14.79
CA ASP A 263 -16.34 -37.70 13.94
C ASP A 263 -15.85 -36.58 13.01
N VAL A 264 -15.07 -35.62 13.53
CA VAL A 264 -14.50 -34.53 12.71
C VAL A 264 -13.49 -35.05 11.69
N LEU A 265 -12.66 -36.03 12.05
CA LEU A 265 -11.75 -36.67 11.08
C LEU A 265 -12.53 -37.42 9.99
N GLY A 266 -13.61 -38.10 10.36
CA GLY A 266 -14.55 -38.74 9.44
C GLY A 266 -15.09 -37.76 8.42
N TYR A 267 -15.60 -36.62 8.91
CA TYR A 267 -16.09 -35.54 8.05
C TYR A 267 -15.01 -35.00 7.10
N ILE A 268 -13.81 -34.74 7.60
CA ILE A 268 -12.68 -34.24 6.79
C ILE A 268 -12.32 -35.22 5.67
N ARG A 269 -12.18 -36.51 5.98
CA ARG A 269 -11.87 -37.54 4.98
C ARG A 269 -12.97 -37.70 3.95
N TYR A 270 -14.22 -37.77 4.38
CA TYR A 270 -15.34 -37.97 3.48
C TYR A 270 -15.57 -36.76 2.56
N THR A 271 -15.40 -35.55 3.09
CA THR A 271 -15.71 -34.30 2.37
C THR A 271 -14.57 -33.84 1.48
N PHE A 272 -13.33 -33.92 1.95
CA PHE A 272 -12.16 -33.38 1.25
C PHE A 272 -11.20 -34.45 0.73
N GLY A 273 -11.29 -35.67 1.25
CA GLY A 273 -10.49 -36.80 0.75
C GLY A 273 -10.97 -37.29 -0.62
N LYS A 274 -10.14 -38.10 -1.27
CA LYS A 274 -10.56 -38.80 -2.49
C LYS A 274 -11.74 -39.71 -2.15
N ARG A 275 -12.84 -39.58 -2.90
CA ARG A 275 -13.86 -40.63 -2.97
C ARG A 275 -13.18 -41.86 -3.58
N LYS A 276 -13.13 -42.95 -2.82
CA LYS A 276 -12.89 -44.27 -3.39
C LYS A 276 -14.18 -44.74 -4.04
#